data_AF-A0A2V9HU64-F1
#
_entry.id   AF-A0A2V9HU64-F1
#
_cell.length_a   1.000
_cell.length_b   1.000
_cell.length_c   1.000
_cell.angle_alpha   90.00
_cell.angle_beta   90.00
_cell.angle_gamma   90.00
#
_symmetry.space_group_name_H-M   'P 1'
#
loop_
_entity.id
_entity.type
_entity.pdbx_description
1 polymer ?
#
loop_
_entity_poly.entity_id
_entity_poly.type
_entity_poly.pdbx_seq_one_letter_code
_entity_poly.pdbx_strand_id
1 'polypeptide(L)'
;MSVRRVAAAMLVVLVFAGGTILTVRTYRRQVPASVASRDSLQNALLAIHRAEREYQEAIRILTALAEERKASLEPELVKELDQNLRVIDQAIASTRKACEAHPNDPELALYMLWAYARKVELLQDLLS
;
A
#
# COMPACT_ATOMS: atom_id res chain seq x y z
N MET A 1 -67.22 -27.65 -12.65
CA MET A 1 -66.91 -26.60 -11.67
C MET A 1 -65.85 -27.15 -10.72
N SER A 2 -64.89 -26.31 -10.31
CA SER A 2 -63.75 -26.60 -9.41
C SER A 2 -62.61 -27.50 -9.93
N VAL A 3 -61.62 -26.87 -10.56
CA VAL A 3 -60.24 -27.38 -10.61
C VAL A 3 -59.32 -26.36 -9.94
N ARG A 4 -59.33 -26.36 -8.60
CA ARG A 4 -58.27 -25.79 -7.76
C ARG A 4 -57.42 -26.98 -7.34
N ARG A 5 -56.33 -27.28 -8.06
CA ARG A 5 -55.18 -28.14 -7.65
C ARG A 5 -54.33 -28.59 -8.84
N VAL A 6 -53.63 -27.64 -9.45
CA VAL A 6 -52.29 -27.82 -10.06
C VAL A 6 -51.66 -26.42 -9.99
N ALA A 7 -51.32 -25.86 -8.82
CA ALA A 7 -50.23 -26.25 -7.95
C ALA A 7 -49.02 -26.79 -8.74
N ALA A 8 -48.02 -25.92 -8.88
CA ALA A 8 -46.62 -26.26 -9.05
C ALA A 8 -46.25 -27.00 -10.34
N ALA A 9 -46.04 -26.25 -11.42
CA ALA A 9 -44.79 -26.24 -12.18
C ALA A 9 -44.97 -25.34 -13.41
N MET A 10 -43.91 -24.63 -13.77
CA MET A 10 -43.79 -23.87 -15.02
C MET A 10 -44.51 -22.51 -15.09
N LEU A 11 -43.97 -21.52 -14.40
CA LEU A 11 -43.39 -20.37 -15.12
C LEU A 11 -42.38 -19.62 -14.22
N VAL A 12 -41.28 -20.33 -13.98
CA VAL A 12 -39.96 -19.71 -13.86
C VAL A 12 -39.73 -18.92 -15.16
N VAL A 13 -39.18 -17.70 -15.05
CA VAL A 13 -38.42 -16.91 -16.05
C VAL A 13 -38.94 -15.50 -16.41
N LEU A 14 -40.22 -15.11 -16.41
CA LEU A 14 -40.59 -13.86 -17.11
C LEU A 14 -41.32 -12.77 -16.30
N VAL A 15 -40.77 -12.35 -15.16
CA VAL A 15 -41.09 -11.02 -14.57
C VAL A 15 -39.81 -10.29 -14.08
N PHE A 16 -38.66 -10.57 -14.70
CA PHE A 16 -37.35 -10.05 -14.28
C PHE A 16 -36.97 -8.66 -14.81
N ALA A 17 -37.87 -7.91 -15.47
CA ALA A 17 -37.47 -6.67 -16.16
C ALA A 17 -38.17 -5.38 -15.68
N GLY A 18 -39.19 -5.44 -14.81
CA GLY A 18 -40.00 -4.25 -14.49
C GLY A 18 -39.86 -3.68 -13.08
N GLY A 19 -39.48 -4.50 -12.09
CA GLY A 19 -39.61 -4.15 -10.67
C GLY A 19 -38.32 -3.80 -9.93
N THR A 20 -37.15 -4.07 -10.52
CA THR A 20 -35.83 -3.92 -9.85
C THR A 20 -35.20 -2.54 -10.03
N ILE A 21 -35.69 -1.72 -10.96
CA ILE A 21 -35.05 -0.43 -11.29
C ILE A 21 -35.43 0.69 -10.32
N LEU A 22 -36.57 0.62 -9.62
CA LEU A 22 -37.00 1.69 -8.72
C LEU A 22 -36.65 1.49 -7.24
N THR A 23 -36.36 0.26 -6.79
CA THR A 23 -36.00 -0.03 -5.39
C THR A 23 -34.50 0.03 -5.09
N VAL A 24 -33.63 -0.06 -6.10
CA VAL A 24 -32.17 0.12 -5.92
C VAL A 24 -31.79 1.59 -5.65
N ARG A 25 -32.67 2.55 -5.98
CA ARG A 25 -32.36 3.98 -5.78
C ARG A 25 -32.43 4.41 -4.31
N THR A 26 -33.18 3.72 -3.47
CA THR A 26 -33.29 4.01 -2.02
C THR A 26 -32.50 3.02 -1.15
N TYR A 27 -31.97 1.94 -1.73
CA TYR A 27 -31.08 0.98 -1.07
C TYR A 27 -29.58 1.24 -1.29
N ARG A 28 -29.21 2.40 -1.88
CA ARG A 28 -27.99 3.10 -1.44
C ARG A 28 -28.25 3.55 -0.01
N ARG A 29 -28.24 2.59 0.92
CA ARG A 29 -27.91 2.84 2.32
C ARG A 29 -26.74 3.81 2.26
N GLN A 30 -26.95 4.98 2.83
CA GLN A 30 -25.89 5.91 3.18
C GLN A 30 -24.89 5.09 3.97
N VAL A 31 -23.88 4.54 3.30
CA VAL A 31 -22.65 4.15 3.98
C VAL A 31 -22.21 5.46 4.61
N PRO A 32 -22.15 5.56 5.94
CA PRO A 32 -21.79 6.81 6.57
C PRO A 32 -20.45 7.24 5.98
N ALA A 33 -20.34 8.48 5.50
CA ALA A 33 -19.12 8.96 4.85
C ALA A 33 -17.87 8.69 5.71
N SER A 34 -18.02 8.71 7.04
CA SER A 34 -16.99 8.34 8.02
C SER A 34 -16.51 6.89 7.95
N VAL A 35 -17.36 5.93 7.57
CA VAL A 35 -16.98 4.51 7.41
C VAL A 35 -16.19 4.34 6.11
N ALA A 36 -16.69 4.90 5.01
CA ALA A 36 -15.99 4.87 3.72
C ALA A 36 -14.61 5.54 3.77
N SER A 37 -14.49 6.67 4.49
CA SER A 37 -13.20 7.36 4.69
C SER A 37 -12.22 6.53 5.54
N ARG A 38 -12.69 5.88 6.61
CA ARG A 38 -11.83 4.98 7.42
C ARG A 38 -11.33 3.80 6.61
N ASP A 39 -12.19 3.16 5.83
CA ASP A 39 -11.78 2.05 4.96
C ASP A 39 -10.73 2.49 3.94
N SER A 40 -10.88 3.69 3.36
CA SER A 40 -9.90 4.24 2.43
C SER A 40 -8.53 4.54 3.09
N LEU A 41 -8.53 5.08 4.31
CA LEU A 41 -7.30 5.32 5.08
C LEU A 41 -6.61 4.00 5.44
N GLN A 42 -7.38 3.02 5.91
CA GLN A 42 -6.87 1.69 6.24
C GLN A 42 -6.21 1.04 5.02
N ASN A 43 -6.85 1.12 3.86
CA ASN A 43 -6.30 0.59 2.61
C ASN A 43 -5.02 1.31 2.18
N ALA A 44 -4.95 2.64 2.33
CA ALA A 44 -3.75 3.40 2.04
C ALA A 44 -2.59 3.00 2.97
N LEU A 45 -2.84 2.86 4.27
CA LEU A 45 -1.84 2.40 5.24
C LEU A 45 -1.36 0.97 4.91
N LEU A 46 -2.26 0.06 4.53
CA LEU A 46 -1.87 -1.29 4.10
C LEU A 46 -0.98 -1.28 2.84
N ALA A 47 -1.27 -0.39 1.88
CA ALA A 47 -0.42 -0.22 0.70
C ALA A 47 0.97 0.31 1.08
N ILE A 48 1.05 1.27 2.00
CA ILE A 48 2.32 1.80 2.52
C ILE A 48 3.14 0.71 3.21
N HIS A 49 2.53 -0.10 4.08
CA HIS A 49 3.23 -1.21 4.75
C HIS A 49 3.71 -2.28 3.76
N ARG A 50 2.99 -2.48 2.65
CA ARG A 50 3.46 -3.37 1.58
C ARG A 50 4.69 -2.78 0.89
N ALA A 51 4.62 -1.50 0.49
CA ALA A 51 5.75 -0.80 -0.12
C ALA A 51 6.98 -0.77 0.78
N GLU A 52 6.80 -0.58 2.09
CA GLU A 52 7.91 -0.67 3.06
C GLU A 52 8.66 -2.00 2.95
N ARG A 53 7.94 -3.13 2.91
CA ARG A 53 8.57 -4.45 2.79
C ARG A 53 9.31 -4.61 1.46
N GLU A 54 8.74 -4.11 0.38
CA GLU A 54 9.36 -4.13 -0.96
C GLU A 54 10.66 -3.31 -0.98
N TYR A 55 10.65 -2.11 -0.38
CA TYR A 55 11.86 -1.29 -0.23
C TYR A 55 12.90 -1.95 0.66
N GLN A 56 12.52 -2.55 1.79
CA GLN A 56 13.45 -3.23 2.68
C GLN A 56 14.17 -4.37 1.96
N GLU A 57 13.44 -5.14 1.15
CA GLU A 57 14.02 -6.22 0.34
C GLU A 57 14.95 -5.67 -0.75
N ALA A 58 14.53 -4.62 -1.45
CA ALA A 58 15.38 -3.95 -2.44
C ALA A 58 16.68 -3.41 -1.80
N ILE A 59 16.59 -2.75 -0.65
CA ILE A 59 17.76 -2.26 0.10
C ILE A 59 18.68 -3.41 0.47
N ARG A 60 18.14 -4.54 0.95
CA ARG A 60 18.94 -5.71 1.32
C ARG A 60 19.77 -6.21 0.12
N ILE A 61 19.12 -6.38 -1.04
CA ILE A 61 19.77 -6.87 -2.26
C ILE A 61 20.81 -5.86 -2.77
N LEU A 62 20.40 -4.59 -2.91
CA LEU A 62 21.26 -3.54 -3.45
C LEU A 62 22.46 -3.25 -2.54
N THR A 63 22.29 -3.35 -1.22
CA THR A 63 23.42 -3.19 -0.29
C THR A 63 24.47 -4.28 -0.49
N ALA A 64 24.07 -5.53 -0.71
CA ALA A 64 25.02 -6.61 -0.96
C ALA A 64 25.84 -6.36 -2.25
N LEU A 65 25.17 -5.94 -3.33
CA LEU A 65 25.83 -5.58 -4.60
C LEU A 65 26.73 -4.34 -4.45
N ALA A 66 26.27 -3.35 -3.68
CA ALA A 66 27.01 -2.12 -3.43
C ALA A 66 28.34 -2.39 -2.72
N GLU A 67 28.37 -3.29 -1.74
CA GLU A 67 29.60 -3.66 -1.05
C GLU A 67 30.64 -4.29 -1.98
N GLU A 68 30.22 -5.10 -2.95
CA GLU A 68 31.11 -5.63 -3.98
C GLU A 68 31.68 -4.52 -4.89
N ARG A 69 30.83 -3.57 -5.30
CA ARG A 69 31.26 -2.41 -6.12
C ARG A 69 32.21 -1.51 -5.37
N LYS A 70 31.96 -1.25 -4.08
CA LYS A 70 32.79 -0.38 -3.23
C LYS A 70 34.25 -0.83 -3.13
N ALA A 71 34.52 -2.14 -3.20
CA ALA A 71 35.89 -2.67 -3.19
C ALA A 71 36.75 -2.20 -4.38
N SER A 72 36.11 -1.73 -5.47
CA SER A 72 36.78 -1.22 -6.67
C SER A 72 36.91 0.31 -6.72
N LEU A 73 36.35 1.02 -5.74
CA LEU A 73 36.34 2.48 -5.69
C LEU A 73 37.52 3.06 -4.92
N GLU A 74 37.85 4.32 -5.20
CA GLU A 74 38.85 5.04 -4.42
C GLU A 74 38.39 5.24 -2.96
N PRO A 75 39.29 5.13 -1.96
CA PRO A 75 38.92 5.20 -0.55
C PRO A 75 38.18 6.47 -0.13
N GLU A 76 38.52 7.63 -0.71
CA GLU A 76 37.84 8.89 -0.37
C GLU A 76 36.39 8.90 -0.87
N LEU A 77 36.11 8.31 -2.03
CA LEU A 77 34.75 8.19 -2.56
C LEU A 77 33.90 7.22 -1.72
N VAL A 78 34.49 6.11 -1.28
CA VAL A 78 33.82 5.16 -0.36
C VAL A 78 33.42 5.85 0.94
N LYS A 79 34.31 6.69 1.49
CA LYS A 79 34.06 7.44 2.73
C LYS A 79 32.94 8.47 2.57
N GLU A 80 32.88 9.18 1.45
CA GLU A 80 31.78 10.11 1.15
C GLU A 80 30.44 9.38 1.00
N LEU A 81 30.43 8.26 0.26
CA LEU A 81 29.26 7.40 0.11
C LEU A 81 28.76 6.89 1.46
N ASP A 82 29.65 6.41 2.33
CA ASP A 82 29.30 5.93 3.67
C ASP A 82 28.73 7.04 4.55
N GLN A 83 29.22 8.27 4.42
CA GLN A 83 28.63 9.42 5.11
C GLN A 83 27.19 9.66 4.66
N ASN A 84 26.96 9.67 3.35
CA ASN A 84 25.62 9.88 2.78
C ASN A 84 24.64 8.76 3.17
N LEU A 85 25.07 7.50 3.10
CA LEU A 85 24.27 6.35 3.52
C LEU A 85 23.91 6.42 5.01
N ARG A 86 24.84 6.82 5.88
CA ARG A 86 24.57 7.00 7.32
C ARG A 86 23.49 8.04 7.60
N VAL A 87 23.49 9.16 6.88
CA VAL A 87 22.47 10.20 7.04
C VAL A 87 21.09 9.65 6.67
N ILE A 88 20.99 8.91 5.56
CA ILE A 88 19.74 8.30 5.12
C ILE A 88 19.28 7.22 6.12
N ASP A 89 20.19 6.40 6.64
CA ASP A 89 19.88 5.37 7.64
C ASP A 89 19.33 5.98 8.94
N GLN A 90 19.88 7.12 9.36
CA GLN A 90 19.35 7.86 10.51
C GLN A 90 17.94 8.40 10.23
N ALA A 91 17.67 8.86 9.01
CA ALA A 91 16.33 9.32 8.61
C ALA A 91 15.32 8.16 8.60
N ILE A 92 15.69 6.98 8.08
CA ILE A 92 14.86 5.77 8.13
C ILE A 92 14.56 5.38 9.59
N ALA A 93 15.58 5.34 10.45
CA ALA A 93 15.38 4.99 11.85
C ALA A 93 14.48 5.99 12.59
N SER A 94 14.61 7.28 12.29
CA SER A 94 13.82 8.34 12.94
C SER A 94 12.36 8.33 12.48
N THR A 95 12.12 8.18 11.18
CA THR A 95 10.77 8.10 10.61
C THR A 95 10.04 6.84 11.03
N ARG A 96 10.74 5.69 11.14
CA ARG A 96 10.15 4.45 11.68
C ARG A 96 9.68 4.63 13.13
N LYS A 97 10.52 5.21 13.99
CA LYS A 97 10.13 5.52 15.39
C LYS A 97 8.92 6.44 15.45
N ALA A 98 8.84 7.44 14.57
CA ALA A 98 7.69 8.33 14.49
C ALA A 98 6.41 7.58 14.06
N CYS A 99 6.51 6.67 13.09
CA CYS A 99 5.39 5.81 12.68
C CYS A 99 4.94 4.85 13.79
N GLU A 100 5.88 4.29 14.55
CA GLU A 100 5.57 3.44 15.71
C GLU A 100 4.83 4.22 16.81
N ALA A 101 5.19 5.48 17.04
CA ALA A 101 4.50 6.36 17.98
C ALA A 101 3.12 6.82 17.48
N HIS A 102 2.94 6.92 16.16
CA HIS A 102 1.74 7.45 15.51
C HIS A 102 1.28 6.54 14.35
N PRO A 103 0.78 5.32 14.63
CA PRO A 103 0.54 4.30 13.61
C PRO A 103 -0.60 4.61 12.62
N ASN A 104 -1.45 5.59 12.94
CA ASN A 104 -2.56 6.02 12.09
C ASN A 104 -2.29 7.35 11.36
N ASP A 105 -1.04 7.83 11.37
CA ASP A 105 -0.61 9.04 10.68
C ASP A 105 -0.04 8.69 9.29
N PRO A 106 -0.81 8.90 8.21
CA PRO A 106 -0.36 8.57 6.86
C PRO A 106 0.79 9.46 6.38
N GLU A 107 0.95 10.68 6.92
CA GLU A 107 2.02 11.59 6.52
C GLU A 107 3.38 11.09 7.02
N LEU A 108 3.44 10.66 8.28
CA LEU A 108 4.64 10.03 8.84
C LEU A 108 5.00 8.74 8.10
N ALA A 109 3.99 7.93 7.74
CA ALA A 109 4.19 6.72 6.96
C ALA A 109 4.73 7.01 5.55
N LEU A 110 4.31 8.12 4.92
CA LEU A 110 4.87 8.58 3.65
C LEU A 110 6.31 9.04 3.81
N TYR A 111 6.65 9.86 4.82
CA TYR A 111 8.03 10.28 5.07
C TYR A 111 8.97 9.10 5.26
N MET A 112 8.51 8.03 5.92
CA MET A 112 9.25 6.79 6.03
C MET A 112 9.53 6.16 4.66
N LEU A 113 8.52 6.08 3.76
CA LEU A 113 8.73 5.58 2.39
C LEU A 113 9.71 6.45 1.59
N TRP A 114 9.65 7.77 1.73
CA TRP A 114 10.60 8.68 1.08
C TRP A 114 12.04 8.41 1.52
N ALA A 115 12.26 8.17 2.82
CA ALA A 115 13.58 7.83 3.35
C ALA A 115 14.10 6.50 2.77
N TYR A 116 13.24 5.48 2.66
CA TYR A 116 13.60 4.23 2.02
C TYR A 116 13.90 4.39 0.52
N ALA A 117 13.06 5.13 -0.21
CA ALA A 117 13.24 5.39 -1.63
C ALA A 117 14.58 6.08 -1.90
N ARG A 118 14.95 7.06 -1.07
CA ARG A 118 16.23 7.76 -1.18
C ARG A 118 17.43 6.85 -0.98
N LYS A 119 17.33 5.85 -0.08
CA LYS A 119 18.39 4.85 0.08
C LYS A 119 18.54 3.98 -1.16
N VAL A 120 17.42 3.52 -1.72
CA VAL A 120 17.40 2.72 -2.95
C VAL A 120 18.02 3.48 -4.10
N GLU A 121 17.62 4.75 -4.29
CA GLU A 121 18.16 5.63 -5.34
C GLU A 121 19.69 5.74 -5.24
N LEU A 122 20.23 6.07 -4.05
CA LEU A 122 21.68 6.17 -3.86
C LEU A 122 22.42 4.85 -4.13
N LEU A 123 21.83 3.72 -3.72
CA LEU A 123 22.42 2.40 -3.99
C LEU A 123 22.35 2.04 -5.49
N GLN A 124 21.29 2.43 -6.19
CA GLN A 124 21.18 2.24 -7.64
C GLN A 124 22.17 3.12 -8.40
N ASP A 125 22.33 4.38 -8.02
CA ASP A 125 23.29 5.31 -8.62
C ASP A 125 24.72 4.75 -8.52
N LEU A 126 25.09 4.19 -7.37
CA LEU A 126 26.38 3.52 -7.17
C LEU A 126 26.59 2.31 -8.09
N LEU A 127 25.52 1.58 -8.40
CA LEU A 127 25.57 0.36 -9.20
C LEU A 127 25.45 0.60 -10.70
N SER A 128 25.05 1.81 -11.11
CA SER A 128 25.09 2.23 -12.51
C SER A 128 26.51 2.27 -13.09
#